data_AF-A0A5M3W1W7-F1
#
_entry.id   AF-A0A5M3W1W7-F1
#
_cell.length_a   1.000
_cell.length_b   1.000
_cell.length_c   1.000
_cell.angle_alpha   90.00
_cell.angle_beta   90.00
_cell.angle_gamma   90.00
#
_symmetry.space_group_name_H-M   'P 1'
#
loop_
_entity.id
_entity.type
_entity.pdbx_description
1 polymer ?
#
loop_
_entity_poly.entity_id
_entity_poly.type
_entity_poly.pdbx_seq_one_letter_code
_entity_poly.pdbx_strand_id
1 'polypeptide(L)'
;MSPNAFGVFSKRLPPFAVPRDDDESLRLLVAALREVAAVGEEHGSAVFLEPLNRFEDYLINTLAQASRVVDEIASPAVRVIADTFHMSIEEADIGAAIRAAGHRIGHVQLGDSNRLEPGAGHYDWDETLTALEDIGYDGWLAMECGLSGEPRDVLPRVSELLKR
;
A
#
# COMPACT_ATOMS: atom_id res chain seq x y z
N MET A 1 -8.72 -14.62 -2.66
CA MET A 1 -8.42 -13.92 -3.93
C MET A 1 -9.39 -12.76 -4.00
N SER A 2 -8.92 -11.52 -3.82
CA SER A 2 -9.80 -10.35 -3.91
C SER A 2 -10.37 -10.25 -5.34
N PRO A 3 -11.63 -9.84 -5.53
CA PRO A 3 -12.31 -9.89 -6.84
C PRO A 3 -11.76 -8.97 -7.96
N ASN A 4 -10.63 -8.28 -7.78
CA ASN A 4 -10.19 -7.19 -8.66
C ASN A 4 -9.06 -7.56 -9.66
N ALA A 5 -8.73 -8.83 -9.86
CA ALA A 5 -7.72 -9.23 -10.84
C ALA A 5 -8.15 -9.09 -12.33
N PHE A 6 -9.37 -8.63 -12.62
CA PHE A 6 -9.78 -8.29 -13.99
C PHE A 6 -9.49 -6.81 -14.28
N GLY A 7 -8.40 -6.54 -15.01
CA GLY A 7 -7.99 -5.17 -15.38
C GLY A 7 -6.61 -4.75 -14.86
N VAL A 8 -5.95 -5.65 -14.14
CA VAL A 8 -4.54 -5.54 -13.74
C VAL A 8 -3.67 -5.68 -14.99
N PHE A 9 -3.16 -4.56 -15.48
CA PHE A 9 -2.16 -4.55 -16.54
C PHE A 9 -0.78 -4.48 -15.92
N SER A 10 0.16 -5.24 -16.45
CA SER A 10 1.56 -5.18 -16.06
C SER A 10 2.42 -5.01 -17.30
N LYS A 11 3.42 -4.12 -17.23
CA LYS A 11 4.47 -4.02 -18.25
C LYS A 11 5.44 -5.21 -18.22
N ARG A 12 5.33 -6.08 -17.20
CA ARG A 12 6.24 -7.21 -16.93
C ARG A 12 5.62 -8.57 -17.20
N LEU A 13 4.34 -8.62 -17.57
CA LEU A 13 3.64 -9.85 -17.96
C LEU A 13 3.05 -9.70 -19.37
N PRO A 14 2.93 -10.80 -20.16
CA PRO A 14 2.24 -10.77 -21.44
C PRO A 14 0.83 -10.17 -21.30
N PRO A 15 0.38 -9.29 -22.22
CA PRO A 15 0.98 -9.01 -23.52
C PRO A 15 2.10 -7.95 -23.54
N PHE A 16 2.60 -7.51 -22.37
CA PHE A 16 3.57 -6.41 -22.23
C PHE A 16 3.10 -5.07 -22.81
N ALA A 17 1.79 -4.96 -23.03
CA ALA A 17 1.11 -3.78 -23.53
C ALA A 17 0.11 -3.31 -22.48
N VAL A 18 0.16 -2.02 -22.19
CA VAL A 18 -0.79 -1.34 -21.32
C VAL A 18 -1.85 -0.64 -22.19
N PRO A 19 -3.08 -0.46 -21.68
CA PRO A 19 -4.19 0.06 -22.49
C PRO A 19 -4.01 1.53 -22.88
N ARG A 20 -3.16 2.28 -22.16
CA ARG A 20 -2.87 3.71 -22.33
C ARG A 20 -1.43 3.98 -21.90
N ASP A 21 -0.87 5.09 -22.37
CA ASP A 21 0.41 5.57 -21.85
C ASP A 21 0.30 6.10 -20.41
N ASP A 22 1.44 6.25 -19.76
CA ASP A 22 1.52 6.57 -18.33
C ASP A 22 0.95 7.96 -18.00
N ASP A 23 1.18 8.95 -18.89
CA ASP A 23 0.74 10.33 -18.66
C ASP A 23 -0.78 10.44 -18.77
N GLU A 24 -1.38 9.80 -19.80
CA GLU A 24 -2.83 9.73 -19.93
C GLU A 24 -3.46 9.01 -18.72
N SER A 25 -2.90 7.86 -18.33
CA SER A 25 -3.38 7.08 -17.20
C SER A 25 -3.31 7.84 -15.87
N LEU A 26 -2.20 8.54 -15.62
CA LEU A 26 -2.03 9.37 -14.42
C LEU A 26 -3.05 10.51 -14.39
N ARG A 27 -3.25 11.20 -15.51
CA ARG A 27 -4.26 12.28 -15.62
C ARG A 27 -5.67 11.77 -15.32
N LEU A 28 -6.03 10.58 -15.82
CA LEU A 28 -7.33 9.97 -15.57
C LEU A 28 -7.48 9.52 -14.10
N LEU A 29 -6.43 8.95 -13.51
CA LEU A 29 -6.41 8.56 -12.09
C LEU A 29 -6.64 9.78 -11.19
N VAL A 30 -5.91 10.87 -11.41
CA VAL A 30 -6.07 12.12 -10.64
C VAL A 30 -7.48 12.69 -10.80
N ALA A 31 -8.01 12.72 -12.03
CA ALA A 31 -9.37 13.21 -12.28
C ALA A 31 -10.43 12.37 -11.53
N ALA A 32 -10.33 11.05 -11.60
CA ALA A 32 -11.25 10.15 -10.90
C ALA A 32 -11.14 10.29 -9.37
N LEU A 33 -9.93 10.35 -8.83
CA LEU A 33 -9.72 10.50 -7.40
C LEU A 33 -10.20 11.86 -6.87
N ARG A 34 -10.15 12.94 -7.67
CA ARG A 34 -10.76 14.24 -7.28
C ARG A 34 -12.27 14.16 -7.13
N GLU A 35 -12.96 13.42 -8.01
CA GLU A 35 -14.41 13.20 -7.88
C GLU A 35 -14.73 12.40 -6.61
N VAL A 36 -13.95 11.35 -6.34
CA VAL A 36 -14.10 10.53 -5.14
C VAL A 36 -13.76 11.32 -3.86
N ALA A 37 -12.74 12.17 -3.90
CA ALA A 37 -12.33 13.02 -2.80
C ALA A 37 -13.47 13.95 -2.35
N ALA A 38 -14.18 14.58 -3.29
CA ALA A 38 -15.30 15.47 -2.98
C ALA A 38 -16.41 14.74 -2.19
N VAL A 39 -16.71 13.49 -2.58
CA VAL A 39 -17.70 12.66 -1.86
C VAL A 39 -17.17 12.23 -0.48
N GLY A 40 -15.89 11.88 -0.40
CA GLY A 40 -15.23 11.51 0.86
C GLY A 40 -15.28 12.65 1.88
N GLU A 41 -14.98 13.88 1.46
CA GLU A 41 -15.06 15.07 2.31
C GLU A 41 -16.48 15.32 2.84
N GLU A 42 -17.50 15.18 1.99
CA GLU A 42 -18.91 15.34 2.38
C GLU A 42 -19.32 14.37 3.51
N HIS A 43 -18.76 13.15 3.50
CA HIS A 43 -19.12 12.09 4.43
C HIS A 43 -18.09 11.87 5.54
N GLY A 44 -17.05 12.71 5.65
CA GLY A 44 -15.96 12.52 6.62
C GLY A 44 -15.22 11.19 6.44
N SER A 45 -15.16 10.68 5.21
CA SER A 45 -14.50 9.43 4.83
C SER A 45 -13.27 9.69 3.96
N ALA A 46 -12.34 8.75 3.94
CA ALA A 46 -11.17 8.82 3.06
C ALA A 46 -11.10 7.59 2.16
N VAL A 47 -10.62 7.80 0.94
CA VAL A 47 -10.16 6.74 0.05
C VAL A 47 -8.64 6.64 0.14
N PHE A 48 -8.16 5.41 0.09
CA PHE A 48 -6.75 5.13 0.18
C PHE A 48 -6.22 4.60 -1.14
N LEU A 49 -5.21 5.29 -1.67
CA LEU A 49 -4.47 4.89 -2.86
C LEU A 49 -3.34 3.94 -2.44
N GLU A 50 -3.46 2.68 -2.85
CA GLU A 50 -2.50 1.62 -2.57
C GLU A 50 -1.56 1.42 -3.76
N PRO A 51 -0.24 1.64 -3.61
CA PRO A 51 0.73 1.19 -4.59
C PRO A 51 0.83 -0.35 -4.56
N LEU A 52 0.63 -0.98 -5.71
CA LEU A 52 0.76 -2.44 -5.85
C LEU A 52 2.11 -2.79 -6.47
N ASN A 53 2.54 -4.04 -6.36
CA ASN A 53 3.77 -4.46 -7.03
C ASN A 53 3.62 -4.42 -8.56
N ARG A 54 4.74 -4.42 -9.29
CA ARG A 54 4.82 -4.32 -10.76
C ARG A 54 4.09 -5.42 -11.53
N PHE A 55 3.69 -6.51 -10.87
CA PHE A 55 2.92 -7.60 -11.47
C PHE A 55 1.41 -7.35 -11.37
N GLU A 56 1.00 -6.48 -10.45
CA GLU A 56 -0.39 -6.19 -10.09
C GLU A 56 -0.87 -4.79 -10.51
N ASP A 57 0.05 -3.85 -10.71
CA ASP A 57 -0.24 -2.57 -11.36
C ASP A 57 0.96 -2.10 -12.19
N TYR A 58 0.69 -1.33 -13.24
CA TYR A 58 1.72 -0.76 -14.11
C TYR A 58 2.01 0.73 -13.85
N LEU A 59 1.17 1.40 -13.05
CA LEU A 59 1.17 2.85 -12.92
C LEU A 59 1.76 3.33 -11.59
N ILE A 60 1.24 2.83 -10.47
CA ILE A 60 1.60 3.26 -9.11
C ILE A 60 2.14 2.05 -8.33
N ASN A 61 3.47 2.00 -8.17
CA ASN A 61 4.15 0.88 -7.54
C ASN A 61 4.95 1.24 -6.28
N THR A 62 5.15 2.53 -6.02
CA THR A 62 5.92 3.02 -4.87
C THR A 62 5.14 4.05 -4.07
N LEU A 63 5.46 4.18 -2.78
CA LEU A 63 4.94 5.23 -1.92
C LEU A 63 5.25 6.63 -2.47
N ALA A 64 6.40 6.81 -3.11
CA ALA A 64 6.77 8.08 -3.75
C ALA A 64 5.90 8.42 -4.97
N GLN A 65 5.44 7.44 -5.73
CA GLN A 65 4.46 7.66 -6.81
C GLN A 65 3.09 8.02 -6.23
N ALA A 66 2.56 7.24 -5.28
CA ALA A 66 1.27 7.52 -4.68
C ALA A 66 1.24 8.86 -3.94
N SER A 67 2.32 9.20 -3.22
CA SER A 67 2.43 10.49 -2.52
C SER A 67 2.32 11.69 -3.46
N ARG A 68 2.91 11.61 -4.66
CA ARG A 68 2.77 12.66 -5.68
C ARG A 68 1.32 12.83 -6.15
N VAL A 69 0.59 11.72 -6.33
CA VAL A 69 -0.83 11.76 -6.70
C VAL A 69 -1.67 12.38 -5.59
N VAL A 70 -1.46 11.96 -4.35
CA VAL A 70 -2.16 12.51 -3.18
C VAL A 70 -1.90 14.01 -3.03
N ASP A 71 -0.65 14.45 -3.20
CA ASP A 71 -0.27 15.86 -3.15
C ASP A 71 -0.94 16.68 -4.27
N GLU A 72 -1.06 16.13 -5.49
CA GLU A 72 -1.71 16.79 -6.61
C GLU A 72 -3.23 16.93 -6.42
N ILE A 73 -3.86 15.96 -5.75
CA ILE A 73 -5.29 16.02 -5.42
C ILE A 73 -5.52 17.06 -4.32
N ALA A 74 -4.59 17.19 -3.38
CA ALA A 74 -4.62 18.18 -2.29
C ALA A 74 -5.91 18.13 -1.44
N SER A 75 -6.41 16.92 -1.16
CA SER A 75 -7.59 16.67 -0.33
C SER A 75 -7.27 15.76 0.85
N PRO A 76 -7.78 16.03 2.06
CA PRO A 76 -7.62 15.13 3.21
C PRO A 76 -8.37 13.80 3.06
N ALA A 77 -9.29 13.70 2.10
CA ALA A 77 -10.07 12.51 1.80
C ALA A 77 -9.37 11.53 0.85
N VAL A 78 -8.13 11.83 0.41
CA VAL A 78 -7.28 10.86 -0.31
C VAL A 78 -5.97 10.71 0.45
N ARG A 79 -5.65 9.48 0.85
CA ARG A 79 -4.39 9.17 1.54
C ARG A 79 -3.72 7.94 0.91
N VAL A 80 -2.52 7.62 1.35
CA VAL A 80 -1.74 6.47 0.87
C VAL A 80 -1.96 5.27 1.80
N ILE A 81 -2.08 4.06 1.22
CA ILE A 81 -1.84 2.81 1.94
C ILE A 81 -0.36 2.41 1.79
N ALA A 82 0.27 2.01 2.89
CA ALA A 82 1.54 1.30 2.87
C ALA A 82 1.29 -0.20 3.07
N ASP A 83 1.49 -1.01 2.03
CA ASP A 83 1.42 -2.48 2.12
C ASP A 83 2.82 -3.08 2.14
N THR A 84 3.15 -3.80 3.21
CA THR A 84 4.50 -4.32 3.44
C THR A 84 4.93 -5.36 2.40
N PHE A 85 4.01 -6.14 1.84
CA PHE A 85 4.33 -7.11 0.79
C PHE A 85 4.66 -6.42 -0.53
N HIS A 86 3.84 -5.46 -0.97
CA HIS A 86 4.12 -4.71 -2.20
C HIS A 86 5.42 -3.90 -2.07
N MET A 87 5.62 -3.25 -0.92
CA MET A 87 6.84 -2.51 -0.63
C MET A 87 8.08 -3.41 -0.63
N SER A 88 7.98 -4.67 -0.16
CA SER A 88 9.11 -5.61 -0.17
C SER A 88 9.63 -5.94 -1.58
N ILE A 89 8.84 -5.67 -2.62
CA ILE A 89 9.18 -5.92 -4.03
C ILE A 89 9.67 -4.63 -4.71
N GLU A 90 9.06 -3.48 -4.37
CA GLU A 90 9.21 -2.23 -5.12
C GLU A 90 10.10 -1.19 -4.45
N GLU A 91 10.10 -1.12 -3.12
CA GLU A 91 10.89 -0.12 -2.40
C GLU A 91 12.34 -0.58 -2.24
N ALA A 92 13.28 0.32 -2.52
CA ALA A 92 14.70 0.04 -2.33
C ALA A 92 15.10 0.09 -0.85
N ASP A 93 14.40 0.92 -0.06
CA ASP A 93 14.59 1.12 1.37
C ASP A 93 13.21 1.45 1.96
N ILE A 94 12.67 0.51 2.73
CA ILE A 94 11.28 0.53 3.20
C ILE A 94 11.09 1.61 4.25
N GLY A 95 12.01 1.70 5.22
CA GLY A 95 11.93 2.70 6.28
C GLY A 95 12.04 4.12 5.73
N ALA A 96 12.95 4.35 4.77
CA ALA A 96 13.09 5.66 4.10
C ALA A 96 11.83 6.01 3.28
N ALA A 97 11.22 5.03 2.60
CA ALA A 97 9.99 5.25 1.84
C ALA A 97 8.83 5.65 2.77
N ILE A 98 8.66 4.98 3.91
CA ILE A 98 7.65 5.32 4.94
C ILE A 98 7.90 6.72 5.48
N ARG A 99 9.13 7.03 5.90
CA ARG A 99 9.51 8.35 6.41
C ARG A 99 9.26 9.47 5.41
N ALA A 100 9.54 9.22 4.13
CA ALA A 100 9.30 10.19 3.06
C ALA A 100 7.80 10.43 2.78
N ALA A 101 6.98 9.37 2.83
CA ALA A 101 5.54 9.49 2.67
C ALA A 101 4.90 10.22 3.86
N GLY A 102 5.33 9.89 5.08
CA GLY A 102 4.97 10.57 6.31
C GLY A 102 3.46 10.60 6.55
N HIS A 103 2.93 11.78 6.92
CA HIS A 103 1.52 12.00 7.22
C HIS A 103 0.52 11.66 6.10
N ARG A 104 1.02 11.41 4.87
CA ARG A 104 0.18 10.95 3.76
C ARG A 104 -0.27 9.51 3.94
N ILE A 105 0.46 8.70 4.73
CA ILE A 105 0.05 7.34 5.05
C ILE A 105 -1.20 7.41 5.94
N GLY A 106 -2.32 6.93 5.42
CA GLY A 106 -3.60 6.87 6.13
C GLY A 106 -3.92 5.47 6.65
N HIS A 107 -3.29 4.44 6.08
CA HIS A 107 -3.51 3.05 6.46
C HIS A 107 -2.29 2.18 6.13
N VAL A 108 -2.15 1.05 6.85
CA VAL A 108 -1.04 0.10 6.65
C VAL A 108 -1.61 -1.31 6.56
N GLN A 109 -1.23 -2.02 5.50
CA GLN A 109 -1.50 -3.45 5.33
C GLN A 109 -0.25 -4.26 5.65
N LEU A 110 -0.45 -5.38 6.34
CA LEU A 110 0.60 -6.28 6.79
C LEU A 110 0.51 -7.61 6.03
N GLY A 111 1.60 -7.91 5.33
CA GLY A 111 1.92 -9.23 4.78
C GLY A 111 3.43 -9.36 4.67
N ASP A 112 3.97 -10.51 5.06
CA ASP A 112 5.41 -10.77 4.95
C ASP A 112 5.81 -10.97 3.46
N SER A 113 7.10 -11.14 3.18
CA SER A 113 7.65 -11.20 1.82
C SER A 113 7.07 -12.34 0.95
N ASN A 114 6.41 -13.32 1.56
CA ASN A 114 5.72 -14.43 0.92
C ASN A 114 4.18 -14.31 0.93
N ARG A 115 3.63 -13.13 1.26
CA ARG A 115 2.19 -12.83 1.42
C ARG A 115 1.49 -13.69 2.49
N LEU A 116 2.24 -14.23 3.46
CA LEU A 116 1.75 -14.83 4.69
C LEU A 116 1.84 -13.83 5.86
N GLU A 117 1.55 -14.29 7.08
CA GLU A 117 1.55 -13.45 8.27
C GLU A 117 2.92 -12.84 8.61
N PRO A 118 2.96 -11.72 9.35
CA PRO A 118 4.20 -11.17 9.88
C PRO A 118 5.04 -12.20 10.65
N GLY A 119 6.28 -12.37 10.23
CA GLY A 119 7.25 -13.31 10.80
C GLY A 119 7.30 -14.67 10.10
N ALA A 120 6.47 -14.91 9.07
CA ALA A 120 6.48 -16.15 8.29
C ALA A 120 7.43 -16.11 7.08
N GLY A 121 7.98 -14.96 6.74
CA GLY A 121 8.93 -14.78 5.64
C GLY A 121 10.27 -14.21 6.11
N HIS A 122 10.87 -13.37 5.28
CA HIS A 122 12.17 -12.76 5.55
C HIS A 122 12.10 -11.22 5.60
N TYR A 123 10.90 -10.66 5.76
CA TYR A 123 10.69 -9.21 5.85
C TYR A 123 11.30 -8.64 7.14
N ASP A 124 11.94 -7.47 7.04
CA ASP A 124 12.47 -6.73 8.19
C ASP A 124 11.36 -5.89 8.83
N TRP A 125 10.80 -6.42 9.92
CA TRP A 125 9.70 -5.80 10.65
C TRP A 125 10.16 -4.66 11.54
N ASP A 126 11.37 -4.73 12.10
CA ASP A 126 11.88 -3.73 13.05
C ASP A 126 12.06 -2.37 12.33
N GLU A 127 12.55 -2.40 11.09
CA GLU A 127 12.69 -1.20 10.26
C GLU A 127 11.34 -0.52 9.99
N THR A 128 10.33 -1.30 9.62
CA THR A 128 8.99 -0.80 9.29
C THR A 128 8.29 -0.21 10.51
N LEU A 129 8.32 -0.93 11.64
CA LEU A 129 7.70 -0.46 12.88
C LEU A 129 8.37 0.82 13.38
N THR A 130 9.71 0.86 13.37
CA THR A 130 10.47 2.08 13.72
C THR A 130 10.10 3.25 12.80
N ALA A 131 10.00 3.03 11.49
CA ALA A 131 9.66 4.10 10.55
C ALA A 131 8.22 4.62 10.72
N LEU A 132 7.28 3.75 11.11
CA LEU A 132 5.91 4.14 11.43
C LEU A 132 5.85 4.96 12.74
N GLU A 133 6.66 4.59 13.74
CA GLU A 133 6.83 5.38 14.96
C GLU A 133 7.47 6.75 14.68
N ASP A 134 8.52 6.80 13.84
CA ASP A 134 9.22 8.04 13.45
C ASP A 134 8.27 9.08 12.85
N ILE A 135 7.27 8.64 12.07
CA ILE A 135 6.28 9.52 11.44
C ILE A 135 5.05 9.77 12.33
N GLY A 136 5.01 9.18 13.53
CA GLY A 136 3.90 9.29 14.47
C GLY A 136 2.60 8.67 13.97
N TYR A 137 2.67 7.56 13.23
CA TYR A 137 1.49 6.87 12.73
C TYR A 137 0.67 6.28 13.89
N ASP A 138 -0.60 6.69 13.99
CA ASP A 138 -1.53 6.28 15.04
C ASP A 138 -2.75 5.50 14.50
N GLY A 139 -2.72 5.14 13.22
CA GLY A 139 -3.78 4.40 12.54
C GLY A 139 -3.72 2.89 12.76
N TRP A 140 -4.61 2.17 12.07
CA TRP A 140 -4.68 0.71 12.15
C TRP A 140 -3.60 0.03 11.32
N LEU A 141 -3.07 -1.07 11.84
CA LEU A 141 -2.34 -2.07 11.07
C LEU A 141 -3.29 -3.23 10.75
N ALA A 142 -3.56 -3.47 9.47
CA ALA A 142 -4.49 -4.51 9.03
C ALA A 142 -3.75 -5.66 8.35
N MET A 143 -4.00 -6.90 8.76
CA MET A 143 -3.41 -8.05 8.07
C MET A 143 -4.12 -8.31 6.74
N GLU A 144 -3.38 -8.27 5.64
CA GLU A 144 -3.83 -8.72 4.33
C GLU A 144 -2.88 -9.81 3.82
N CYS A 145 -3.07 -11.01 4.33
CA CYS A 145 -2.17 -12.12 4.04
C CYS A 145 -2.87 -13.47 4.22
N GLY A 146 -2.24 -14.52 3.69
CA GLY A 146 -2.53 -15.89 4.11
C GLY A 146 -2.00 -16.15 5.53
N LEU A 147 -2.34 -17.32 6.08
CA LEU A 147 -1.77 -17.81 7.32
C LEU A 147 -1.04 -19.12 7.04
N SER A 148 0.16 -19.29 7.62
CA SER A 148 0.97 -20.51 7.49
C SER A 148 0.40 -21.71 8.26
N GLY A 149 -0.58 -21.47 9.14
CA GLY A 149 -1.21 -22.48 9.98
C GLY A 149 -2.51 -22.00 10.62
N GLU A 150 -2.95 -22.73 11.65
CA GLU A 150 -4.20 -22.43 12.34
C GLU A 150 -4.18 -21.02 12.98
N PRO A 151 -5.22 -20.20 12.79
CA PRO A 151 -5.26 -18.83 13.29
C PRO A 151 -4.98 -18.70 14.79
N ARG A 152 -5.42 -19.69 15.59
CA ARG A 152 -5.25 -19.70 17.05
C ARG A 152 -3.79 -19.78 17.48
N ASP A 153 -2.91 -20.34 16.65
CA ASP A 153 -1.49 -20.51 16.95
C ASP A 153 -0.65 -19.41 16.29
N VAL A 154 -1.09 -18.90 15.15
CA VAL A 154 -0.40 -17.87 14.36
C VAL A 154 -0.61 -16.47 14.92
N LEU A 155 -1.86 -16.06 15.15
CA LEU A 155 -2.20 -14.69 15.52
C LEU A 155 -1.55 -14.21 16.84
N PRO A 156 -1.39 -15.04 17.89
CA PRO A 156 -0.66 -14.63 19.08
C PRO A 156 0.80 -14.25 18.79
N ARG A 157 1.50 -15.02 17.94
CA ARG A 157 2.90 -14.77 17.55
C ARG A 157 3.04 -13.47 16.76
N VAL A 158 2.11 -13.23 15.83
CA VAL A 158 2.02 -11.96 15.09
C VAL A 158 1.83 -10.79 16.05
N SER A 159 0.93 -10.93 17.03
CA SER A 159 0.69 -9.89 18.03
C SER A 159 1.93 -9.59 18.88
N GLU A 160 2.72 -10.60 19.24
CA GLU A 160 3.98 -10.41 19.98
C GLU A 160 5.05 -9.72 19.13
N LEU A 161 5.13 -10.02 17.83
CA LEU A 161 6.05 -9.37 16.91
C LEU A 161 5.71 -7.89 16.73
N LEU A 162 4.42 -7.56 16.49
CA LEU A 162 3.97 -6.20 16.23
C LEU A 162 3.92 -5.27 17.46
N LYS A 163 4.20 -5.80 18.65
CA LYS A 163 4.25 -5.03 19.91
C LYS A 163 5.66 -4.63 20.35
N ARG A 164 6.68 -5.03 19.57
CA ARG A 164 8.08 -4.68 19.82
C ARG A 164 8.32 -3.23 19.46
#